data_AF-G5IDS2-F1
#
_entry.id   AF-G5IDS2-F1
#
_cell.length_a   1.000
_cell.length_b   1.000
_cell.length_c   1.000
_cell.angle_alpha   90.00
_cell.angle_beta   90.00
_cell.angle_gamma   90.00
#
_symmetry.space_group_name_H-M   'P 1'
#
loop_
_entity.id
_entity.type
_entity.pdbx_description
1 polymer ?
#
loop_
_entity_poly.entity_id
_entity_poly.type
_entity_poly.pdbx_seq_one_letter_code
_entity_poly.pdbx_strand_id
1 'polypeptide(L)'
;MRGRKYVNFTEEMLNRFLEYLQDEERSQATMDKYARDVRRFLDYLGEDGIADREKVRAYKQELREHYKITSANSMLAAINSFFVFAGRGDLKVKLFKVQKMLFCSPEKEMTQKDYEKLIQEAREEKDMRMSMLLQTIGSTGIRISELKYITVEALDTGHAEIYNKGKSRVVLIPSKLERLLRKYCKKAGIVSGSIFVTRYGNPMDRSNINKRMK
;
A
#
# COMPACT_ATOMS: atom_id res chain seq x y z
N MET A 1 -43.21 -18.96 -3.45
CA MET A 1 -41.95 -18.82 -4.22
C MET A 1 -40.79 -18.61 -3.25
N ARG A 2 -40.03 -19.67 -2.91
CA ARG A 2 -38.82 -19.57 -2.07
C ARG A 2 -37.64 -19.22 -2.99
N GLY A 3 -37.35 -17.92 -3.11
CA GLY A 3 -36.22 -17.42 -3.90
C GLY A 3 -34.89 -18.00 -3.38
N ARG A 4 -33.99 -18.39 -4.30
CA ARG A 4 -32.72 -19.08 -4.04
C ARG A 4 -31.98 -18.48 -2.83
N LYS A 5 -31.97 -19.20 -1.70
CA LYS A 5 -31.27 -18.81 -0.45
C LYS A 5 -29.73 -18.89 -0.56
N TYR A 6 -29.22 -19.44 -1.66
CA TYR A 6 -27.82 -19.85 -1.80
C TYR A 6 -27.26 -19.34 -3.13
N VAL A 7 -26.05 -18.75 -3.08
CA VAL A 7 -25.23 -18.48 -4.27
C VAL A 7 -23.93 -19.22 -4.07
N ASN A 8 -23.53 -19.94 -5.12
CA ASN A 8 -22.23 -20.57 -5.22
C ASN A 8 -21.24 -19.52 -5.74
N PHE A 9 -20.21 -19.22 -4.97
CA PHE A 9 -19.11 -18.36 -5.40
C PHE A 9 -17.94 -19.21 -5.88
N THR A 10 -17.46 -18.93 -7.09
CA THR A 10 -16.38 -19.72 -7.73
C THR A 10 -15.18 -18.86 -8.08
N GLU A 11 -14.06 -19.51 -8.40
CA GLU A 11 -12.84 -18.84 -8.85
C GLU A 11 -13.06 -18.08 -10.19
N GLU A 12 -13.94 -18.58 -11.06
CA GLU A 12 -14.33 -17.87 -12.29
C GLU A 12 -15.09 -16.57 -11.98
N MET A 13 -15.88 -16.54 -10.92
CA MET A 13 -16.52 -15.30 -10.46
C MET A 13 -15.50 -14.30 -9.92
N LEU A 14 -14.46 -14.79 -9.24
CA LEU A 14 -13.37 -13.95 -8.80
C LEU A 14 -12.62 -13.34 -10.00
N ASN A 15 -12.31 -14.12 -11.04
CA ASN A 15 -11.62 -13.59 -12.21
C ASN A 15 -12.42 -12.48 -12.90
N ARG A 16 -13.74 -12.67 -13.09
CA ARG A 16 -14.63 -11.61 -13.60
C ARG A 16 -14.73 -10.40 -12.67
N PHE A 17 -14.62 -10.61 -11.35
CA PHE A 17 -14.55 -9.51 -10.40
C PHE A 17 -13.26 -8.70 -10.56
N LEU A 18 -12.12 -9.33 -10.87
CA LEU A 18 -10.87 -8.63 -11.12
C LEU A 18 -10.92 -7.81 -12.42
N GLU A 19 -11.53 -8.35 -13.47
CA GLU A 19 -11.83 -7.59 -14.70
C GLU A 19 -12.69 -6.36 -14.40
N TYR A 20 -13.76 -6.53 -13.62
CA TYR A 20 -14.60 -5.41 -13.17
C TYR A 20 -13.81 -4.35 -12.37
N LEU A 21 -12.91 -4.77 -11.47
CA LEU A 21 -12.08 -3.82 -10.72
C LEU A 21 -11.09 -3.07 -11.63
N GLN A 22 -10.63 -3.71 -12.70
CA GLN A 22 -9.77 -3.09 -13.69
C GLN A 22 -10.53 -2.01 -14.48
N ASP A 23 -11.76 -2.30 -14.90
CA ASP A 23 -12.65 -1.34 -15.56
C ASP A 23 -13.00 -0.14 -14.65
N GLU A 24 -13.09 -0.37 -13.34
CA GLU A 24 -13.24 0.67 -12.30
C GLU A 24 -11.93 1.41 -11.95
N GLU A 25 -10.90 1.27 -12.79
CA GLU A 25 -9.59 1.91 -12.68
C GLU A 25 -8.90 1.68 -11.30
N ARG A 26 -9.14 0.51 -10.69
CA ARG A 26 -8.47 0.17 -9.42
C ARG A 26 -7.01 -0.17 -9.68
N SER A 27 -6.14 0.35 -8.81
CA SER A 27 -4.71 0.02 -8.86
C SER A 27 -4.46 -1.50 -8.73
N GLN A 28 -3.44 -2.01 -9.42
CA GLN A 28 -3.01 -3.42 -9.33
C GLN A 28 -2.86 -3.90 -7.89
N ALA A 29 -2.23 -3.11 -7.01
CA ALA A 29 -2.05 -3.46 -5.60
C ALA A 29 -3.38 -3.66 -4.84
N THR A 30 -4.45 -2.98 -5.26
CA THR A 30 -5.80 -3.15 -4.69
C THR A 30 -6.43 -4.43 -5.25
N MET A 31 -6.31 -4.68 -6.56
CA MET A 31 -6.78 -5.90 -7.20
C MET A 31 -6.11 -7.15 -6.60
N ASP A 32 -4.78 -7.17 -6.48
CA ASP A 32 -4.03 -8.29 -5.89
C ASP A 32 -4.41 -8.55 -4.43
N LYS A 33 -4.68 -7.48 -3.68
CA LYS A 33 -5.14 -7.60 -2.30
C LYS A 33 -6.56 -8.17 -2.25
N TYR A 34 -7.47 -7.64 -3.07
CA TYR A 34 -8.85 -8.09 -3.11
C TYR A 34 -8.94 -9.54 -3.58
N ALA A 35 -8.13 -9.94 -4.56
CA ALA A 35 -8.00 -11.33 -5.00
C ALA A 35 -7.61 -12.25 -3.84
N ARG A 36 -6.56 -11.91 -3.08
CA ARG A 36 -6.13 -12.72 -1.93
C ARG A 36 -7.19 -12.81 -0.84
N ASP A 37 -7.83 -11.69 -0.52
CA ASP A 37 -8.84 -11.66 0.55
C ASP A 37 -10.12 -12.41 0.16
N VAL A 38 -10.53 -12.32 -1.11
CA VAL A 38 -11.69 -13.04 -1.63
C VAL A 38 -11.39 -14.53 -1.76
N ARG A 39 -10.23 -14.93 -2.30
CA ARG A 39 -9.82 -16.36 -2.37
C ARG A 39 -9.88 -17.01 -1.01
N ARG A 40 -9.30 -16.36 0.01
CA ARG A 40 -9.37 -16.87 1.38
C ARG A 40 -10.80 -17.07 1.87
N PHE A 41 -11.72 -16.19 1.49
CA PHE A 41 -13.13 -16.36 1.82
C PHE A 41 -13.76 -17.54 1.06
N LEU A 42 -13.41 -17.74 -0.22
CA LEU A 42 -13.84 -18.92 -0.98
C LEU A 42 -13.30 -20.21 -0.34
N ASP A 43 -12.02 -20.23 0.04
CA ASP A 43 -11.39 -21.35 0.74
C ASP A 43 -12.10 -21.66 2.06
N TYR A 44 -12.55 -20.64 2.80
CA TYR A 44 -13.34 -20.80 4.01
C TYR A 44 -14.72 -21.42 3.76
N LEU A 45 -15.35 -21.12 2.61
CA LEU A 45 -16.64 -21.70 2.27
C LEU A 45 -16.55 -23.19 1.88
N GLY A 46 -15.35 -23.67 1.53
CA GLY A 46 -15.11 -25.03 1.08
C GLY A 46 -15.64 -25.30 -0.33
N GLU A 47 -15.63 -26.57 -0.73
CA GLU A 47 -15.95 -27.02 -2.11
C GLU A 47 -17.36 -26.64 -2.57
N ASP A 48 -18.32 -26.52 -1.65
CA ASP A 48 -19.68 -26.13 -2.00
C ASP A 48 -19.78 -24.68 -2.48
N GLY A 49 -18.86 -23.80 -2.07
CA GLY A 49 -18.86 -22.37 -2.40
C GLY A 49 -20.13 -21.61 -1.95
N ILE A 50 -21.00 -22.27 -1.18
CA ILE A 50 -22.30 -21.73 -0.77
C ILE A 50 -22.12 -20.79 0.39
N ALA A 51 -22.38 -19.50 0.14
CA ALA A 51 -22.48 -18.49 1.18
C ALA A 51 -23.94 -18.19 1.57
N ASP A 52 -24.17 -18.10 2.87
CA ASP A 52 -25.36 -17.51 3.46
C ASP A 52 -24.97 -16.46 4.52
N ARG A 53 -25.97 -15.81 5.11
CA ARG A 53 -25.75 -14.74 6.08
C ARG A 53 -25.10 -15.22 7.38
N GLU A 54 -25.29 -16.49 7.75
CA GLU A 54 -24.73 -17.07 8.96
C GLU A 54 -23.25 -17.39 8.77
N LYS A 55 -22.88 -18.02 7.66
CA LYS A 55 -21.48 -18.27 7.28
C LYS A 55 -20.68 -16.98 7.14
N VAL A 56 -21.23 -15.94 6.53
CA VAL A 56 -20.54 -14.63 6.43
C VAL A 56 -20.33 -14.00 7.81
N ARG A 57 -21.30 -14.14 8.73
CA ARG A 57 -21.15 -13.66 10.12
C ARG A 57 -20.12 -14.47 10.90
N ALA A 58 -20.10 -15.79 10.72
CA ALA A 58 -19.12 -16.68 11.32
C ALA A 58 -17.70 -16.34 10.83
N TYR A 59 -17.52 -16.16 9.51
CA TYR A 59 -16.25 -15.71 8.94
C TYR A 59 -15.79 -14.36 9.50
N LYS A 60 -16.72 -13.40 9.63
CA LYS A 60 -16.41 -12.11 10.26
C LYS A 60 -15.87 -12.30 11.69
N GLN A 61 -16.43 -13.22 12.47
CA GLN A 61 -15.98 -13.50 13.83
C GLN A 61 -14.61 -14.17 13.84
N GLU A 62 -14.36 -15.13 12.95
CA GLU A 62 -13.01 -15.73 12.76
C GLU A 62 -11.98 -14.65 12.43
N LEU A 63 -12.30 -13.72 11.52
CA LEU A 63 -11.40 -12.62 11.19
C LEU A 63 -11.07 -11.75 12.41
N ARG A 64 -12.00 -11.58 13.35
CA ARG A 64 -11.76 -10.81 14.58
C ARG A 64 -10.81 -11.54 15.53
N GLU A 65 -10.87 -12.86 15.58
CA GLU A 65 -10.07 -13.68 16.49
C GLU A 65 -8.62 -13.81 16.00
N HIS A 66 -8.42 -13.87 14.68
CA HIS A 66 -7.10 -14.08 14.09
C HIS A 66 -6.42 -12.82 13.53
N TYR A 67 -7.14 -11.70 13.37
CA TYR A 67 -6.60 -10.47 12.80
C TYR A 67 -6.84 -9.24 13.66
N LYS A 68 -5.92 -8.27 13.52
CA LYS A 68 -6.16 -6.90 13.96
C LYS A 68 -7.44 -6.37 13.30
N ILE A 69 -8.24 -5.61 14.03
CA ILE A 69 -9.54 -5.09 13.56
C ILE A 69 -9.40 -4.32 12.24
N THR A 70 -8.32 -3.56 12.06
CA THR A 70 -8.05 -2.83 10.81
C THR A 70 -7.79 -3.76 9.63
N SER A 71 -7.08 -4.87 9.83
CA SER A 71 -6.86 -5.90 8.83
C SER A 71 -8.18 -6.62 8.50
N ALA A 72 -8.93 -7.05 9.52
CA ALA A 72 -10.24 -7.68 9.35
C ALA A 72 -11.19 -6.78 8.55
N ASN A 73 -11.26 -5.48 8.87
CA ASN A 73 -12.06 -4.52 8.11
C ASN A 73 -11.60 -4.38 6.65
N SER A 74 -10.29 -4.46 6.40
CA SER A 74 -9.75 -4.39 5.05
C SER A 74 -10.14 -5.62 4.21
N MET A 75 -10.17 -6.80 4.83
CA MET A 75 -10.61 -8.05 4.19
C MET A 75 -12.13 -8.03 3.94
N LEU A 76 -12.91 -7.64 4.96
CA LEU A 76 -14.36 -7.47 4.84
C LEU A 76 -14.76 -6.44 3.79
N ALA A 77 -13.95 -5.39 3.57
CA ALA A 77 -14.19 -4.44 2.49
C ALA A 77 -14.05 -5.09 1.10
N ALA A 78 -13.02 -5.93 0.89
CA ALA A 78 -12.85 -6.67 -0.35
C ALA A 78 -14.03 -7.64 -0.60
N ILE A 79 -14.41 -8.40 0.44
CA ILE A 79 -15.52 -9.37 0.37
C ILE A 79 -16.86 -8.66 0.12
N ASN A 80 -17.14 -7.56 0.82
CA ASN A 80 -18.35 -6.76 0.59
C ASN A 80 -18.38 -6.19 -0.84
N SER A 81 -17.23 -5.80 -1.40
CA SER A 81 -17.13 -5.34 -2.79
C SER A 81 -17.44 -6.48 -3.77
N PHE A 82 -16.91 -7.67 -3.52
CA PHE A 82 -17.20 -8.87 -4.30
C PHE A 82 -18.69 -9.25 -4.26
N PHE A 83 -19.33 -9.16 -3.09
CA PHE A 83 -20.78 -9.39 -2.98
C PHE A 83 -21.62 -8.41 -3.77
N VAL A 84 -21.23 -7.13 -3.82
CA VAL A 84 -21.93 -6.13 -4.66
C VAL A 84 -21.79 -6.50 -6.13
N PHE A 85 -20.58 -6.82 -6.58
CA PHE A 85 -20.33 -7.28 -7.94
C PHE A 85 -21.16 -8.52 -8.31
N ALA A 86 -21.23 -9.50 -7.41
CA ALA A 86 -21.99 -10.72 -7.64
C ALA A 86 -23.53 -10.57 -7.49
N GLY A 87 -24.04 -9.35 -7.33
CA GLY A 87 -25.48 -9.09 -7.15
C GLY A 87 -26.05 -9.57 -5.80
N ARG A 88 -25.17 -9.86 -4.82
CA ARG A 88 -25.51 -10.37 -3.48
C ARG A 88 -25.21 -9.37 -2.37
N GLY A 89 -25.55 -8.10 -2.61
CA GLY A 89 -25.41 -7.03 -1.62
C GLY A 89 -26.14 -7.30 -0.28
N ASP A 90 -27.10 -8.21 -0.27
CA ASP A 90 -27.81 -8.71 0.93
C ASP A 90 -26.90 -9.47 1.91
N LEU A 91 -25.81 -10.07 1.42
CA LEU A 91 -24.82 -10.79 2.23
C LEU A 91 -23.81 -9.86 2.91
N LYS A 92 -23.80 -8.56 2.59
CA LYS A 92 -22.84 -7.62 3.16
C LYS A 92 -22.93 -7.57 4.69
N VAL A 93 -21.77 -7.52 5.32
CA VAL A 93 -21.66 -7.30 6.77
C VAL A 93 -21.08 -5.93 7.06
N LYS A 94 -21.57 -5.32 8.15
CA LYS A 94 -20.99 -4.07 8.66
C LYS A 94 -19.55 -4.34 9.08
N LEU A 95 -18.67 -3.39 8.78
CA LEU A 95 -17.30 -3.39 9.31
C LEU A 95 -17.32 -3.24 10.83
N PHE A 96 -16.28 -3.69 11.50
CA PHE A 96 -16.06 -3.41 12.91
C PHE A 96 -15.87 -1.92 13.12
N LYS A 97 -16.53 -1.36 14.13
CA LYS A 97 -16.31 0.03 14.53
C LYS A 97 -14.93 0.13 15.16
N VAL A 98 -14.10 1.01 14.63
CA VAL A 98 -12.78 1.32 15.18
C VAL A 98 -12.81 2.78 15.61
N GLN A 99 -12.59 3.04 16.89
CA GLN A 99 -12.32 4.39 17.35
C GLN A 99 -10.93 4.78 16.83
N LYS A 100 -10.88 5.75 15.92
CA LYS A 100 -9.60 6.27 15.44
C LYS A 100 -8.94 7.02 16.60
N MET A 101 -7.81 6.53 17.08
CA MET A 101 -6.92 7.38 17.88
C MET A 101 -6.43 8.50 16.98
N LEU A 102 -6.76 9.74 17.34
CA LEU A 102 -6.36 10.93 16.61
C LEU A 102 -4.93 11.35 16.94
N PHE A 103 -4.31 10.75 17.97
CA PHE A 103 -2.97 11.04 18.42
C PHE A 103 -2.06 9.83 18.24
N CYS A 104 -0.82 10.10 17.82
CA CYS A 104 0.27 9.14 17.94
C CYS A 104 0.70 9.12 19.41
N SER A 105 0.90 7.94 20.01
CA SER A 105 1.52 7.87 21.32
C SER A 105 2.95 8.43 21.22
N PRO A 106 3.45 9.24 22.18
CA PRO A 106 4.81 9.79 22.12
C PRO A 106 5.90 8.73 21.90
N GLU A 107 5.72 7.53 22.44
CA GLU A 107 6.59 6.36 22.24
C GLU A 107 6.74 5.90 20.77
N LYS A 108 5.82 6.31 19.90
CA LYS A 108 5.80 5.98 18.46
C LYS A 108 6.15 7.19 17.59
N GLU A 109 6.32 8.36 18.18
CA GLU A 109 6.76 9.54 17.44
C GLU A 109 8.27 9.47 17.23
N MET A 110 8.70 9.60 15.98
CA MET A 110 10.11 9.66 15.65
C MET A 110 10.64 11.04 16.05
N THR A 111 11.60 11.07 16.97
CA THR A 111 12.24 12.33 17.37
C THR A 111 13.28 12.76 16.33
N GLN A 112 13.69 14.03 16.40
CA GLN A 112 14.81 14.51 15.58
C GLN A 112 16.08 13.68 15.82
N LYS A 113 16.34 13.27 17.07
CA LYS A 113 17.50 12.43 17.42
C LYS A 113 17.42 11.05 16.76
N ASP A 114 16.25 10.42 16.73
CA ASP A 114 16.06 9.13 16.08
C ASP A 114 16.32 9.24 14.57
N TYR A 115 15.82 10.31 13.95
CA TYR A 115 16.04 10.58 12.54
C TYR A 115 17.52 10.82 12.20
N GLU A 116 18.23 11.61 13.01
CA GLU A 116 19.67 11.83 12.85
C GLU A 116 20.45 10.53 13.02
N LYS A 117 20.08 9.69 13.99
CA LYS A 117 20.68 8.38 14.22
C LYS A 117 20.50 7.46 13.01
N LEU A 118 19.29 7.37 12.44
CA LEU A 118 19.02 6.55 11.25
C LEU A 118 19.89 6.98 10.04
N ILE A 119 20.08 8.30 9.86
CA ILE A 119 20.94 8.82 8.80
C ILE A 119 22.40 8.45 9.04
N GLN A 120 22.84 8.51 10.30
CA GLN A 120 24.21 8.20 10.70
C GLN A 120 24.52 6.71 10.53
N GLU A 121 23.65 5.83 11.02
CA GLU A 121 23.77 4.37 10.84
C GLU A 121 23.87 4.01 9.34
N ALA A 122 23.01 4.57 8.49
CA ALA A 122 23.07 4.36 7.04
C ALA A 122 24.41 4.82 6.42
N ARG A 123 25.06 5.85 6.97
CA ARG A 123 26.38 6.31 6.50
C ARG A 123 27.50 5.40 6.97
N GLU A 124 27.44 4.93 8.20
CA GLU A 124 28.41 4.00 8.79
C GLU A 124 28.41 2.65 8.05
N GLU A 125 27.22 2.17 7.65
CA GLU A 125 27.05 1.00 6.79
C GLU A 125 27.44 1.24 5.32
N LYS A 126 27.87 2.46 4.97
CA LYS A 126 28.18 2.90 3.61
C LYS A 126 26.99 2.79 2.64
N ASP A 127 25.75 2.70 3.14
CA ASP A 127 24.52 2.75 2.32
C ASP A 127 24.11 4.22 2.07
N MET A 128 24.89 4.87 1.21
CA MET A 128 24.63 6.25 0.79
C MET A 128 23.24 6.41 0.16
N ARG A 129 22.71 5.37 -0.49
CA ARG A 129 21.36 5.40 -1.07
C ARG A 129 20.31 5.49 0.03
N MET A 130 20.42 4.69 1.08
CA MET A 130 19.50 4.75 2.22
C MET A 130 19.59 6.10 2.94
N SER A 131 20.80 6.62 3.15
CA SER A 131 21.01 7.94 3.77
C SER A 131 20.34 9.06 2.96
N MET A 132 20.42 9.02 1.62
CA MET A 132 19.73 9.99 0.74
C MET A 132 18.22 9.81 0.71
N LEU A 133 17.75 8.56 0.77
CA LEU A 133 16.33 8.22 0.80
C LEU A 133 15.66 8.77 2.06
N LEU A 134 16.26 8.52 3.23
CA LEU A 134 15.78 9.04 4.51
C LEU A 134 15.75 10.57 4.51
N GLN A 135 16.83 11.21 4.03
CA GLN A 135 16.90 12.66 3.91
C GLN A 135 15.85 13.24 2.96
N THR A 136 15.54 12.53 1.87
CA THR A 136 14.52 12.96 0.92
C THR A 136 13.13 12.91 1.55
N ILE A 137 12.77 11.78 2.18
CA ILE A 137 11.48 11.65 2.87
C ILE A 137 11.36 12.70 3.98
N GLY A 138 12.38 12.84 4.82
CA GLY A 138 12.37 13.78 5.94
C GLY A 138 12.29 15.25 5.52
N SER A 139 12.92 15.62 4.40
CA SER A 139 12.94 17.03 3.94
C SER A 139 11.74 17.42 3.08
N THR A 140 11.08 16.46 2.43
CA THR A 140 9.99 16.73 1.46
C THR A 140 8.62 16.26 1.93
N GLY A 141 8.56 15.38 2.94
CA GLY A 141 7.31 14.81 3.45
C GLY A 141 6.60 13.89 2.46
N ILE A 142 7.29 13.38 1.43
CA ILE A 142 6.70 12.44 0.47
C ILE A 142 6.50 11.05 1.08
N ARG A 143 5.54 10.31 0.54
CA ARG A 143 5.38 8.88 0.88
C ARG A 143 6.45 8.06 0.16
N ILE A 144 6.80 6.91 0.73
CA ILE A 144 7.70 5.94 0.06
C ILE A 144 7.25 5.62 -1.37
N SER A 145 5.95 5.43 -1.60
CA SER A 145 5.39 5.14 -2.94
C SER A 145 5.58 6.28 -3.95
N GLU A 146 5.97 7.47 -3.48
CA GLU A 146 6.15 8.68 -4.28
C GLU A 146 7.65 8.96 -4.56
N LEU A 147 8.58 8.18 -3.97
CA LEU A 147 10.02 8.31 -4.24
C LEU A 147 10.38 8.17 -5.72
N LYS A 148 9.61 7.37 -6.48
CA LYS A 148 9.79 7.18 -7.91
C LYS A 148 9.66 8.48 -8.74
N TYR A 149 9.01 9.51 -8.19
CA TYR A 149 8.88 10.83 -8.82
C TYR A 149 10.03 11.78 -8.48
N ILE A 150 10.92 11.39 -7.56
CA ILE A 150 12.15 12.14 -7.29
C ILE A 150 13.19 11.69 -8.30
N THR A 151 13.20 12.37 -9.44
CA THR A 151 14.06 12.06 -10.58
C THR A 151 15.19 13.07 -10.73
N VAL A 152 16.19 12.75 -11.56
CA VAL A 152 17.26 13.70 -11.90
C VAL A 152 16.67 14.97 -12.52
N GLU A 153 15.67 14.83 -13.38
CA GLU A 153 14.98 15.94 -14.05
C GLU A 153 14.21 16.81 -13.04
N ALA A 154 13.62 16.20 -12.00
CA ALA A 154 12.97 16.95 -10.92
C ALA A 154 13.97 17.78 -10.09
N LEU A 155 15.26 17.40 -10.06
CA LEU A 155 16.29 18.24 -9.44
C LEU A 155 16.58 19.48 -10.28
N ASP A 156 16.45 19.41 -11.61
CA ASP A 156 16.69 20.54 -12.53
C ASP A 156 15.62 21.63 -12.42
N THR A 157 14.38 21.22 -12.16
CA THR A 157 13.26 22.14 -11.94
C THR A 157 13.09 22.55 -10.47
N GLY A 158 13.77 21.88 -9.54
CA GLY A 158 13.65 22.09 -8.09
C GLY A 158 12.34 21.60 -7.48
N HIS A 159 11.52 20.87 -8.24
CA HIS A 159 10.25 20.32 -7.77
C HIS A 159 9.87 19.03 -8.49
N ALA A 160 9.13 18.16 -7.80
CA ALA A 160 8.59 16.93 -8.35
C ALA A 160 7.07 17.02 -8.50
N GLU A 161 6.57 16.69 -9.68
CA GLU A 161 5.14 16.49 -9.92
C GLU A 161 4.76 15.05 -9.58
N ILE A 162 3.94 14.89 -8.55
CA ILE A 162 3.53 13.60 -8.02
C ILE A 162 2.09 13.34 -8.43
N TYR A 163 1.87 12.28 -9.20
CA TYR A 163 0.54 11.77 -9.49
C TYR A 163 0.20 10.54 -8.65
N ASN A 164 -0.87 10.60 -7.86
CA ASN A 164 -1.31 9.50 -7.00
C ASN A 164 -2.83 9.47 -6.87
N LYS A 165 -3.46 8.33 -7.20
CA LYS A 165 -4.91 8.09 -7.09
C LYS A 165 -5.77 9.21 -7.71
N GLY A 166 -5.48 9.59 -8.95
CA GLY A 166 -6.27 10.62 -9.65
C GLY A 166 -5.95 12.06 -9.23
N LYS A 167 -4.92 12.29 -8.40
CA LYS A 167 -4.55 13.61 -7.89
C LYS A 167 -3.10 13.92 -8.23
N SER A 168 -2.87 15.06 -8.86
CA SER A 168 -1.53 15.64 -9.03
C SER A 168 -1.23 16.61 -7.89
N ARG A 169 -0.01 16.60 -7.39
CA ARG A 169 0.51 17.63 -6.48
C ARG A 169 1.97 17.91 -6.79
N VAL A 170 2.39 19.15 -6.58
CA VAL A 170 3.79 19.53 -6.64
C VAL A 170 4.43 19.40 -5.26
N VAL A 171 5.63 18.84 -5.20
CA VAL A 171 6.47 18.81 -4.00
C VAL A 171 7.77 19.54 -4.30
N LEU A 172 8.07 20.55 -3.49
CA LEU A 172 9.31 21.30 -3.60
C LEU A 172 10.49 20.48 -3.08
N ILE A 173 11.63 20.56 -3.77
CA ILE A 173 12.88 19.94 -3.37
C ILE A 173 13.77 21.06 -2.81
N PRO A 174 14.02 21.12 -1.49
CA PRO A 174 14.87 22.16 -0.92
C PRO A 174 16.26 22.18 -1.55
N SER A 175 16.80 23.36 -1.85
CA SER A 175 18.10 23.52 -2.54
C SER A 175 19.26 22.78 -1.86
N LYS A 176 19.23 22.67 -0.52
CA LYS A 176 20.19 21.87 0.25
C LYS A 176 20.09 20.37 -0.08
N LEU A 177 18.87 19.84 -0.15
CA LEU A 177 18.62 18.44 -0.53
C LEU A 177 19.01 18.21 -1.98
N GLU A 178 18.62 19.11 -2.88
CA GLU A 178 18.95 19.05 -4.31
C GLU A 178 20.47 18.90 -4.52
N ARG A 179 21.28 19.75 -3.88
CA ARG A 179 22.75 19.66 -3.93
C ARG A 179 23.29 18.31 -3.44
N LEU A 180 22.71 17.75 -2.38
CA LEU A 180 23.12 16.44 -1.86
C LEU A 180 22.76 15.33 -2.84
N LEU A 181 21.55 15.35 -3.38
CA LEU A 181 21.07 14.37 -4.35
C LEU A 181 21.87 14.43 -5.66
N ARG A 182 22.24 15.62 -6.16
CA ARG A 182 23.11 15.75 -7.34
C ARG A 182 24.48 15.14 -7.12
N LYS A 183 25.09 15.36 -5.95
CA LYS A 183 26.38 14.73 -5.59
C LYS A 183 26.25 13.21 -5.53
N TYR A 184 25.14 12.71 -4.97
CA TYR A 184 24.84 11.29 -4.95
C TYR A 184 24.67 10.71 -6.36
N CYS A 185 23.86 11.33 -7.22
CA CYS A 185 23.63 10.89 -8.60
C CYS A 185 24.95 10.77 -9.38
N LYS A 186 25.83 11.78 -9.27
CA LYS A 186 27.16 11.75 -9.88
C LYS A 186 28.01 10.57 -9.41
N LYS A 187 28.04 10.29 -8.10
CA LYS A 187 28.78 9.16 -7.53
C LYS A 187 28.19 7.81 -7.90
N ALA A 188 26.86 7.73 -8.00
CA ALA A 188 26.13 6.51 -8.31
C ALA A 188 25.97 6.24 -9.81
N GLY A 189 26.42 7.17 -10.68
CA GLY A 189 26.26 7.04 -12.13
C GLY A 189 24.82 7.18 -12.61
N ILE A 190 23.95 7.84 -11.84
CA ILE A 190 22.54 8.03 -12.21
C ILE A 190 22.43 9.31 -13.03
N VAL A 191 22.06 9.17 -14.30
CA VAL A 191 22.03 10.28 -15.27
C VAL A 191 20.62 10.75 -15.61
N SER A 192 19.60 9.90 -15.40
CA SER A 192 18.21 10.20 -15.75
C SER A 192 17.23 9.35 -14.93
N GLY A 193 15.98 9.79 -14.84
CA GLY A 193 14.90 9.06 -14.18
C GLY A 193 15.03 9.02 -12.66
N SER A 194 14.30 8.08 -12.03
CA SER A 194 14.22 7.96 -10.57
C SER A 194 15.60 7.81 -9.92
N ILE A 195 15.87 8.62 -8.89
CA ILE A 195 17.15 8.60 -8.16
C ILE A 195 17.26 7.36 -7.27
N PHE A 196 16.12 6.85 -6.77
CA PHE A 196 16.09 5.72 -5.85
C PHE A 196 15.74 4.44 -6.61
N VAL A 197 16.78 3.77 -7.11
CA VAL A 197 16.65 2.51 -7.86
C VAL A 197 17.33 1.34 -7.15
N THR A 198 16.83 0.15 -7.43
CA THR A 198 17.43 -1.14 -7.05
C THR A 198 18.70 -1.41 -7.84
N ARG A 199 19.43 -2.48 -7.50
CA ARG A 199 20.60 -2.94 -8.28
C ARG A 199 20.28 -3.25 -9.75
N TYR A 200 19.01 -3.47 -10.07
CA TYR A 200 18.52 -3.78 -11.41
C TYR A 200 17.90 -2.57 -12.12
N GLY A 201 18.04 -1.36 -11.57
CA GLY A 201 17.51 -0.13 -12.18
C GLY A 201 16.02 0.14 -11.94
N ASN A 202 15.27 -0.82 -11.38
CA ASN A 202 13.86 -0.58 -11.04
C ASN A 202 13.72 0.38 -9.86
N PRO A 203 12.73 1.29 -9.83
CA PRO A 203 12.45 2.14 -8.67
C PRO A 203 12.30 1.32 -7.38
N MET A 204 12.84 1.83 -6.28
CA MET A 204 12.68 1.19 -4.97
C MET A 204 11.23 1.28 -4.51
N ASP A 205 10.72 0.18 -3.97
CA ASP A 205 9.40 0.11 -3.38
C ASP A 205 9.46 -0.06 -1.85
N ARG A 206 8.29 -0.09 -1.22
CA ARG A 206 8.16 -0.25 0.23
C ARG A 206 8.75 -1.57 0.73
N SER A 207 8.64 -2.64 -0.04
CA SER A 207 9.15 -3.96 0.36
C SER A 207 10.67 -3.94 0.46
N ASN A 208 11.33 -3.30 -0.51
CA ASN A 208 12.78 -3.18 -0.56
C ASN A 208 13.34 -2.33 0.58
N ILE A 209 12.64 -1.25 0.92
CA ILE A 209 13.05 -0.34 2.00
C ILE A 209 12.81 -1.00 3.36
N ASN A 210 11.63 -1.60 3.58
CA ASN A 210 11.31 -2.27 4.84
C ASN A 210 12.29 -3.41 5.18
N LYS A 211 12.79 -4.14 4.18
CA LYS A 211 13.79 -5.21 4.40
C LYS A 211 15.14 -4.68 4.86
N ARG A 212 15.49 -3.43 4.51
CA ARG A 212 16.74 -2.78 4.89
C ARG A 212 16.65 -2.02 6.21
N MET A 213 15.44 -1.69 6.66
CA MET A 213 15.18 -0.95 7.90
C MET A 213 14.89 -1.89 9.09
N LYS A 214 15.12 -3.20 8.93
CA LYS A 214 14.97 -4.21 9.98
C LYS A 214 16.34 -4.67 10.44
#